data_AF-A0A9D5GDF4-F1
#
_entry.id   AF-A0A9D5GDF4-F1
#
_cell.length_a   1.000
_cell.length_b   1.000
_cell.length_c   1.000
_cell.angle_alpha   90.00
_cell.angle_beta   90.00
_cell.angle_gamma   90.00
#
_symmetry.space_group_name_H-M   'P 1'
#
loop_
_entity.id
_entity.type
_entity.pdbx_description
1 polymer ?
#
loop_
_entity_poly.entity_id
_entity_poly.type
_entity_poly.pdbx_seq_one_letter_code
_entity_poly.pdbx_strand_id
1 'polypeptide(L)' 'MQLTENAMQLSEVYHNDDFQLTGISVCRAGRFFVNFPRWSDRYLNAVIEVMPDGTTKPFPDEQWRH' A
#
# COMPACT_ATOMS: atom_id res chain seq x y z
N MET A 1 35.51 -17.80 -8.59
CA MET A 1 34.28 -17.86 -7.78
C MET A 1 33.83 -16.42 -7.55
N GLN A 2 32.86 -15.93 -8.32
CA GLN A 2 32.34 -14.57 -8.18
C GLN A 2 31.27 -14.58 -7.09
N LEU A 3 31.51 -13.83 -6.01
CA LEU A 3 30.50 -13.56 -4.99
C LEU A 3 29.45 -12.66 -5.65
N THR A 4 28.23 -13.16 -5.85
CA THR A 4 27.10 -12.33 -6.27
C THR A 4 26.75 -11.41 -5.12
N GLU A 5 27.07 -10.12 -5.26
CA GLU A 5 26.48 -9.08 -4.42
C GLU A 5 24.96 -9.16 -4.57
N ASN A 6 24.27 -9.58 -3.53
CA ASN A 6 22.82 -9.54 -3.50
C ASN A 6 22.43 -8.07 -3.28
N ALA A 7 22.45 -7.30 -4.37
CA ALA A 7 22.13 -5.89 -4.35
C ALA A 7 20.69 -5.71 -3.85
N MET A 8 20.51 -4.83 -2.88
CA MET A 8 19.20 -4.48 -2.33
C MET A 8 18.29 -3.98 -3.47
N GLN A 9 17.25 -4.76 -3.79
CA GLN A 9 16.27 -4.41 -4.81
C GLN A 9 15.13 -3.61 -4.15
N LEU A 10 14.93 -2.38 -4.63
CA LEU A 10 13.75 -1.59 -4.27
C LEU A 10 12.61 -1.94 -5.22
N SER A 11 11.42 -2.19 -4.68
CA SER A 11 10.20 -2.36 -5.45
C SER A 11 9.20 -1.30 -5.01
N GLU A 12 8.67 -0.56 -5.96
CA GLU A 12 7.52 0.30 -5.69
C GLU A 12 6.30 -0.57 -5.41
N VAL A 13 5.62 -0.30 -4.29
CA VAL A 13 4.39 -1.00 -3.93
C VAL A 13 3.17 -0.18 -4.36
N TYR A 14 3.18 1.12 -4.09
CA TYR A 14 2.07 2.00 -4.39
C TYR A 14 2.53 3.46 -4.44
N HIS A 15 1.90 4.24 -5.32
CA HIS A 15 2.12 5.66 -5.52
C HIS A 15 0.79 6.41 -5.53
N ASN A 16 0.77 7.62 -4.99
CA ASN A 16 -0.41 8.48 -4.98
C ASN A 16 0.01 9.95 -5.09
N ASP A 17 -0.57 10.67 -6.05
CA ASP A 17 -0.27 12.09 -6.28
C ASP A 17 -1.16 13.04 -5.45
N ASP A 18 -2.31 12.56 -4.96
CA ASP A 18 -3.32 13.38 -4.28
C ASP A 18 -3.13 13.46 -2.75
N PHE A 19 -2.64 12.38 -2.13
CA PHE A 19 -2.63 12.21 -0.67
C PHE A 19 -1.27 11.72 -0.17
N GLN A 20 -0.83 12.30 0.95
CA GLN A 20 0.32 11.77 1.69
C GLN A 20 -0.04 10.46 2.37
N LEU A 21 0.73 9.40 2.10
CA LEU A 21 0.58 8.10 2.75
C LEU A 21 1.24 8.11 4.14
N THR A 22 0.65 7.41 5.11
CA THR A 22 1.18 7.34 6.48
C THR A 22 1.81 6.02 6.85
N GLY A 23 1.61 4.97 6.06
CA GLY A 23 2.19 3.67 6.37
C GLY A 23 1.95 2.60 5.31
N ILE A 24 2.81 1.60 5.37
CA ILE A 24 2.72 0.36 4.60
C ILE A 24 2.82 -0.83 5.55
N SER A 25 2.11 -1.91 5.26
CA SER A 25 2.21 -3.18 5.98
C SER A 25 2.14 -4.35 5.03
N VAL A 26 2.89 -5.41 5.34
CA VAL A 26 2.90 -6.68 4.60
C VAL A 26 2.53 -7.80 5.55
N CYS A 27 1.52 -8.59 5.21
CA CYS A 27 1.17 -9.75 6.03
C CYS A 27 1.95 -10.99 5.59
N ARG A 28 1.96 -12.04 6.42
CA ARG A 28 2.65 -13.31 6.14
C ARG A 28 2.20 -13.97 4.82
N ALA A 29 0.96 -13.72 4.39
CA ALA A 29 0.43 -14.21 3.12
C ALA A 29 0.83 -13.35 1.90
N GLY A 30 1.69 -12.34 2.08
CA GLY A 30 2.16 -11.47 1.00
C GLY A 30 1.17 -10.38 0.57
N ARG A 31 0.14 -10.09 1.38
CA ARG A 31 -0.81 -9.01 1.09
C ARG A 31 -0.21 -7.68 1.54
N PHE A 32 -0.35 -6.65 0.70
CA PHE A 32 0.15 -5.29 0.94
C PHE A 32 -0.99 -4.37 1.32
N PHE A 33 -0.75 -3.51 2.32
CA PHE A 33 -1.72 -2.53 2.79
C PHE A 33 -1.09 -1.16 2.89
N VAL A 34 -1.83 -0.13 2.48
CA VAL A 34 -1.41 1.27 2.54
C VAL A 34 -2.42 2.07 3.36
N ASN A 35 -1.93 2.99 4.20
CA ASN A 35 -2.75 3.85 5.07
C ASN A 35 -2.81 5.28 4.53
N PHE A 36 -4.03 5.82 4.47
CA PHE A 36 -4.28 7.22 4.18
C PHE A 36 -4.76 7.93 5.45
N PRO A 37 -4.17 9.08 5.80
CA PRO A 37 -4.64 9.87 6.90
C PRO A 37 -5.93 10.62 6.52
N ARG A 38 -6.78 10.87 7.51
CA ARG A 38 -7.92 11.78 7.37
C ARG A 38 -7.50 13.21 7.71
N TRP A 39 -6.74 13.84 6.83
CA TRP A 39 -6.25 15.22 7.01
C TRP A 39 -6.94 16.25 6.12
N SER A 40 -7.75 15.83 5.15
CA SER A 40 -8.52 16.72 4.29
C SER A 40 -9.98 16.29 4.21
N ASP A 41 -10.83 17.20 3.70
CA ASP A 41 -12.25 16.93 3.48
C ASP A 41 -12.49 15.95 2.31
N ARG A 42 -11.49 15.81 1.42
CA ARG A 42 -11.49 14.74 0.40
C ARG A 42 -11.03 13.45 1.08
N TYR A 43 -11.91 12.46 1.14
CA TYR A 43 -11.60 11.18 1.78
C TYR A 43 -11.83 10.04 0.79
N LEU A 44 -10.80 9.22 0.58
CA LEU A 44 -10.87 8.00 -0.23
C LEU A 44 -11.24 6.80 0.65
N ASN A 45 -10.23 6.18 1.27
CA ASN A 45 -10.34 5.04 2.17
C ASN A 45 -9.24 5.17 3.23
N ALA A 46 -9.49 4.81 4.49
CA ALA A 46 -8.43 4.79 5.51
C ALA A 46 -7.32 3.79 5.17
N VAL A 47 -7.71 2.63 4.65
CA VAL A 47 -6.81 1.54 4.29
C VAL A 47 -7.22 0.98 2.93
N ILE A 48 -6.24 0.73 2.07
CA ILE A 48 -6.40 -0.07 0.86
C ILE A 48 -5.55 -1.33 0.95
N GLU A 49 -6.00 -2.39 0.30
CA GLU A 49 -5.17 -3.51 -0.09
C GLU A 49 -4.66 -3.27 -1.52
N VAL A 50 -3.36 -3.47 -1.72
CA VAL A 50 -2.72 -3.42 -3.03
C VAL A 50 -2.58 -4.85 -3.55
N MET A 51 -3.17 -5.09 -4.72
CA MET A 51 -3.21 -6.38 -5.38
C MET A 51 -1.89 -6.63 -6.15
N PRO A 52 -1.54 -7.90 -6.45
CA PRO A 52 -0.29 -8.23 -7.15
C PRO A 52 -0.12 -7.59 -8.54
N ASP A 53 -1.22 -7.21 -9.19
CA ASP A 53 -1.24 -6.52 -10.48
C ASP A 53 -1.16 -4.98 -10.35
N GLY A 54 -1.00 -4.46 -9.13
CA GLY A 54 -0.95 -3.03 -8.81
C GLY A 54 -2.33 -2.38 -8.64
N THR A 55 -3.43 -3.11 -8.87
CA THR A 55 -4.77 -2.58 -8.60
C THR A 55 -5.03 -2.47 -7.10
N THR A 56 -6.03 -1.70 -6.69
CA THR A 56 -6.33 -1.45 -5.28
C THR A 56 -7.79 -1.64 -4.96
N LYS A 57 -8.06 -2.02 -3.72
CA LYS A 57 -9.42 -2.08 -3.16
C LYS A 57 -9.43 -1.60 -1.71
N PRO A 58 -10.56 -1.08 -1.21
CA PRO A 58 -10.69 -0.75 0.21
C PRO A 58 -10.53 -2.00 1.08
N PHE A 59 -10.00 -1.81 2.30
CA PHE A 59 -9.92 -2.86 3.31
C PHE A 59 -10.64 -2.42 4.60
N PRO A 60 -11.45 -3.29 5.24
CA PRO A 60 -11.73 -4.69 4.88
C PRO A 60 -12.63 -4.88 3.65
N ASP A 61 -13.49 -3.91 3.37
CA ASP A 61 -14.39 -3.88 2.20
C ASP A 61 -14.86 -2.44 1.91
N GLU A 62 -15.65 -2.27 0.85
CA GLU A 62 -16.18 -0.97 0.40
C GLU A 62 -17.30 -0.41 1.31
N GLN A 63 -17.96 -1.26 2.10
CA GLN A 63 -19.08 -0.86 2.96
C GLN A 63 -18.58 -0.23 4.27
N TRP A 64 -17.32 -0.47 4.63
CA TRP A 64 -16.70 0.14 5.80
C TRP A 64 -16.42 1.63 5.58
N ARG A 65 -17.42 2.47 5.86
CA ARG A 65 -17.29 3.94 5.91
C ARG A 65 -17.57 4.43 7.33
N HIS A 66 -16.53 4.90 8.02
CA HIS A 66 -16.65 5.76 9.20
C HIS A 66 -16.38 7.21 8.83
#